data_AF-J9FEL1-F1
#
_entry.id   AF-J9FEL1-F1
#
_cell.length_a   1.000
_cell.length_b   1.000
_cell.length_c   1.000
_cell.angle_alpha   90.00
_cell.angle_beta   90.00
_cell.angle_gamma   90.00
#
_symmetry.space_group_name_H-M   'P 1'
#
loop_
_entity.id
_entity.type
_entity.pdbx_description
1 polymer ?
#
loop_
_entity_poly.entity_id
_entity_poly.type
_entity_poly.pdbx_seq_one_letter_code
_entity_poly.pdbx_strand_id
1 'polypeptide(L)'
;MIDRKHYEEVVKGMRAAVTGSTGSATCRMVGMMLPGVEACGKTGTAQNPHGKDHSVFMGFAPMDNPKIAIAVYVENGGFGATYGVPIGSIMMDQYLHGKLSPENELRAEDFSNRVIYYNAEER
;
A
#
# COMPACT_ATOMS: atom_id res chain seq x y z
N MET A 1 4.36 15.77 -24.05
CA MET A 1 4.17 14.53 -23.25
C MET A 1 5.54 14.04 -22.77
N ILE A 2 5.61 13.38 -21.61
CA ILE A 2 6.86 12.81 -21.07
C ILE A 2 7.20 11.50 -21.82
N ASP A 3 8.48 11.26 -22.09
CA ASP A 3 8.98 10.04 -22.76
C ASP A 3 8.76 8.79 -21.88
N ARG A 4 8.29 7.70 -22.51
CA ARG A 4 7.99 6.41 -21.87
C ARG A 4 9.15 5.88 -21.03
N LYS A 5 10.39 6.07 -21.48
CA LYS A 5 11.59 5.58 -20.76
C LYS A 5 11.69 6.10 -19.33
N HIS A 6 11.14 7.28 -19.04
CA HIS A 6 11.16 7.84 -17.69
C HIS A 6 10.18 7.14 -16.75
N TYR A 7 9.08 6.60 -17.28
CA TYR A 7 8.14 5.81 -16.49
C TYR A 7 8.73 4.46 -16.11
N GLU A 8 9.53 3.83 -16.99
CA GLU A 8 10.15 2.52 -16.70
C GLU A 8 11.05 2.58 -15.46
N GLU A 9 11.84 3.65 -15.31
CA GLU A 9 12.68 3.82 -14.13
C GLU A 9 11.87 4.07 -12.86
N VAL A 10 10.77 4.83 -12.94
CA VAL A 10 9.85 5.02 -11.81
C VAL A 10 9.20 3.70 -11.40
N VAL A 11 8.74 2.91 -12.36
CA VAL A 11 8.11 1.60 -12.13
C VAL A 11 9.11 0.63 -11.49
N LYS A 12 10.36 0.58 -11.96
CA LYS A 12 11.44 -0.20 -11.31
C LYS A 12 11.66 0.24 -9.86
N GLY A 13 11.68 1.54 -9.59
CA GLY A 13 11.80 2.09 -8.24
C GLY A 13 10.62 1.70 -7.34
N MET A 14 9.39 1.77 -7.85
CA MET A 14 8.19 1.34 -7.13
C MET A 14 8.19 -0.18 -6.88
N ARG A 15 8.71 -0.98 -7.81
CA ARG A 15 8.88 -2.42 -7.59
C ARG A 15 9.94 -2.70 -6.54
N ALA A 16 11.06 -1.98 -6.56
CA ALA A 16 12.13 -2.12 -5.58
C ALA A 16 11.65 -1.84 -4.14
N ALA A 17 10.73 -0.88 -3.95
CA ALA A 17 10.13 -0.61 -2.64
C ALA A 17 9.28 -1.78 -2.09
N VAL A 18 8.79 -2.65 -2.98
CA VAL A 18 8.06 -3.89 -2.63
C VAL A 18 9.04 -5.04 -2.39
N THR A 19 10.02 -5.22 -3.27
CA THR A 19 10.96 -6.35 -3.17
C THR A 19 12.06 -6.15 -2.13
N GLY A 20 12.32 -4.91 -1.73
CA GLY A 20 13.44 -4.57 -0.86
C GLY A 20 14.80 -4.57 -1.55
N SER A 21 14.85 -4.70 -2.88
CA SER A 21 16.10 -4.91 -3.63
C SER A 21 17.10 -3.77 -3.54
N THR A 22 16.66 -2.57 -3.14
CA THR A 22 17.51 -1.38 -2.94
C THR A 22 17.67 -0.99 -1.47
N GLY A 23 17.40 -1.91 -0.53
CA GLY A 23 17.57 -1.71 0.92
C GLY A 23 16.38 -1.05 1.62
N SER A 24 15.35 -0.60 0.88
CA SER A 24 14.08 -0.12 1.44
C SER A 24 12.94 -1.05 1.05
N ALA A 25 12.22 -1.57 2.05
CA ALA A 25 11.17 -2.56 1.86
C ALA A 25 9.83 -2.07 2.45
N THR A 26 9.58 -0.76 2.39
CA THR A 26 8.41 -0.13 3.03
C THR A 26 7.07 -0.63 2.48
N CYS A 27 7.06 -1.16 1.26
CA CYS A 27 5.87 -1.74 0.64
C CYS A 27 5.89 -3.27 0.66
N ARG A 28 6.84 -3.93 1.34
CA ARG A 28 7.02 -5.39 1.29
C ARG A 28 5.75 -6.19 1.51
N MET A 29 4.86 -5.68 2.37
CA MET A 29 3.62 -6.36 2.70
C MET A 29 2.71 -6.57 1.48
N VAL A 30 2.69 -5.67 0.48
CA VAL A 30 1.89 -5.90 -0.74
C VAL A 30 2.35 -7.14 -1.52
N GLY A 31 3.67 -7.36 -1.59
CA GLY A 31 4.24 -8.55 -2.24
C GLY A 31 4.01 -9.83 -1.44
N MET A 32 3.89 -9.74 -0.11
CA MET A 32 3.55 -10.88 0.75
C MET A 32 2.07 -11.23 0.70
N MET A 33 1.19 -10.22 0.63
CA MET A 33 -0.27 -10.39 0.62
C MET A 33 -0.83 -10.78 -0.75
N LEU A 34 -0.05 -10.56 -1.83
CA LEU A 34 -0.41 -10.89 -3.21
C LEU A 34 0.65 -11.82 -3.83
N PRO A 35 0.82 -13.05 -3.32
CA PRO A 35 1.84 -13.96 -3.85
C PRO A 35 1.58 -14.24 -5.34
N GLY A 36 2.64 -14.10 -6.15
CA GLY A 36 2.55 -14.27 -7.61
C GLY A 36 2.07 -13.04 -8.38
N VAL A 37 1.66 -11.96 -7.70
CA VAL A 37 1.35 -10.67 -8.33
C VAL A 37 2.56 -9.76 -8.23
N GLU A 38 2.99 -9.27 -9.39
CA GLU A 38 4.07 -8.31 -9.50
C GLU A 38 3.59 -6.89 -9.19
N ALA A 39 3.26 -6.63 -7.92
CA ALA A 39 2.78 -5.32 -7.48
C ALA A 39 3.91 -4.29 -7.38
N CYS A 40 3.57 -3.04 -7.70
CA CYS A 40 4.44 -1.87 -7.57
C CYS A 40 3.79 -0.87 -6.62
N GLY A 41 4.56 -0.22 -5.76
CA GLY A 41 3.98 0.78 -4.88
C GLY A 41 4.99 1.65 -4.17
N LYS A 42 4.47 2.67 -3.50
CA LYS A 42 5.24 3.55 -2.64
C LYS A 42 4.41 3.96 -1.43
N THR A 43 5.05 3.94 -0.26
CA THR A 43 4.52 4.54 0.96
C THR A 43 4.75 6.05 0.96
N GLY A 44 3.78 6.76 1.51
CA GLY A 44 3.92 8.13 1.97
C GLY A 44 3.57 8.22 3.45
N THR A 45 4.09 9.26 4.08
CA THR A 45 3.66 9.73 5.39
C THR A 45 3.41 11.22 5.21
N ALA A 46 2.17 11.68 5.38
CA ALA A 46 1.86 13.10 5.29
C ALA A 46 1.86 13.69 6.70
N GLN A 47 2.72 14.68 6.93
CA GLN A 47 2.86 15.31 8.23
C GLN A 47 1.57 16.01 8.65
N ASN A 48 1.13 15.77 9.88
CA ASN A 48 -0.08 16.37 10.42
C ASN A 48 0.25 17.23 11.66
N PRO A 49 0.13 18.57 11.59
CA PRO A 49 0.42 19.44 12.74
C PRO A 49 -0.63 19.34 13.87
N HIS A 50 -1.76 18.67 13.64
CA HIS A 50 -2.89 18.60 14.57
C HIS A 50 -3.11 17.19 15.18
N GLY A 51 -2.19 16.25 14.95
CA GLY A 51 -2.35 14.87 15.42
C GLY A 51 -1.26 13.95 14.91
N LYS A 52 -1.57 12.65 14.77
CA LYS A 52 -0.65 11.70 14.13
C LYS A 52 -0.59 11.98 12.63
N ASP A 53 0.58 11.73 12.04
CA ASP A 53 0.76 11.75 10.59
C ASP A 53 -0.29 10.87 9.87
N HIS A 54 -0.51 11.13 8.59
CA HIS A 54 -1.44 10.34 7.77
C HIS A 54 -0.72 9.22 7.04
N SER A 55 -1.33 8.04 7.07
CA SER A 55 -0.81 6.85 6.41
C SER A 55 -1.21 6.87 4.95
N VAL A 56 -0.22 6.92 4.06
CA VAL A 56 -0.46 7.00 2.61
C VAL A 56 0.20 5.83 1.89
N PHE A 57 -0.51 5.28 0.92
CA PHE A 57 0.03 4.30 -0.02
C PHE A 57 -0.51 4.57 -1.41
N MET A 58 0.34 4.46 -2.41
CA MET A 58 -0.06 4.39 -3.81
C MET A 58 0.60 3.19 -4.46
N GLY A 59 -0.15 2.45 -5.28
CA GLY A 59 0.39 1.32 -5.99
C GLY A 59 -0.49 0.87 -7.13
N PHE A 60 0.08 0.01 -7.97
CA PHE A 60 -0.62 -0.61 -9.09
C PHE A 60 -0.11 -2.04 -9.30
N ALA A 61 -0.93 -2.85 -9.97
CA ALA A 61 -0.59 -4.22 -10.27
C ALA A 61 -1.40 -4.75 -11.47
N PRO A 62 -0.87 -5.74 -12.21
CA PRO A 62 0.55 -6.18 -12.24
C PRO A 62 1.49 -5.12 -12.86
N MET A 63 2.81 -5.28 -12.69
CA MET A 63 3.85 -4.34 -13.13
C MET A 63 3.83 -4.08 -14.64
N ASP A 64 3.80 -5.13 -15.46
CA ASP A 64 3.97 -5.01 -16.92
C ASP A 64 2.67 -4.72 -17.68
N ASN A 65 1.54 -5.22 -17.17
CA ASN A 65 0.21 -4.97 -17.73
C ASN A 65 -0.76 -4.58 -16.61
N PRO A 66 -0.69 -3.33 -16.11
CA PRO A 66 -1.48 -2.87 -14.97
C PRO A 66 -2.98 -3.02 -15.21
N LYS A 67 -3.66 -3.67 -14.27
CA LYS A 67 -5.12 -3.83 -14.27
C LYS A 67 -5.82 -2.97 -13.23
N ILE A 68 -5.12 -2.62 -12.16
CA ILE A 68 -5.62 -1.77 -11.08
C ILE A 68 -4.52 -0.82 -10.59
N ALA A 69 -4.94 0.40 -10.24
CA ALA A 69 -4.15 1.37 -9.48
C ALA A 69 -4.99 1.84 -8.28
N ILE A 70 -4.36 1.96 -7.11
CA ILE A 70 -5.00 2.35 -5.85
C ILE A 70 -4.18 3.43 -5.17
N ALA A 71 -4.87 4.42 -4.63
CA ALA A 71 -4.35 5.33 -3.62
C ALA A 71 -5.15 5.14 -2.34
N VAL A 72 -4.46 4.93 -1.22
CA VAL A 72 -5.05 4.82 0.11
C VAL A 72 -4.51 5.95 0.96
N TYR A 73 -5.41 6.67 1.62
CA TYR A 73 -5.10 7.74 2.55
C TYR A 73 -5.90 7.50 3.82
N VAL A 74 -5.20 7.35 4.94
CA VAL A 74 -5.81 7.11 6.24
C VAL A 74 -5.41 8.21 7.19
N GLU A 75 -6.39 9.03 7.57
CA GLU A 75 -6.21 10.10 8.54
C GLU A 75 -5.71 9.54 9.87
N ASN A 76 -4.74 10.25 10.47
CA ASN A 76 -4.07 9.89 11.72
C ASN A 76 -3.50 8.46 11.79
N GLY A 77 -3.32 7.77 10.65
CA GLY A 77 -2.83 6.40 10.58
C GLY A 77 -1.31 6.22 10.75
N GLY A 78 -0.56 7.31 10.90
CA GLY A 78 0.90 7.29 11.01
C GLY A 78 1.59 6.85 9.72
N PHE A 79 2.46 5.85 9.80
CA PHE A 79 3.25 5.40 8.65
C PHE A 79 2.40 4.72 7.56
N GLY A 80 2.72 4.98 6.29
CA GLY A 80 2.08 4.32 5.14
C GLY A 80 2.06 2.79 5.19
N ALA A 81 3.07 2.17 5.80
CA ALA A 81 3.16 0.73 5.97
C ALA A 81 2.15 0.15 6.98
N THR A 82 1.60 1.00 7.88
CA THR A 82 0.71 0.57 8.97
C THR A 82 -0.72 0.32 8.49
N TYR A 83 -1.27 1.21 7.65
CA TYR A 83 -2.65 1.11 7.15
C TYR A 83 -2.71 1.16 5.63
N GLY A 84 -2.02 2.13 5.01
CA GLY A 84 -2.07 2.34 3.56
C GLY A 84 -1.72 1.09 2.75
N VAL A 85 -0.56 0.48 3.01
CA VAL A 85 -0.09 -0.71 2.29
C VAL A 85 -1.04 -1.91 2.52
N PRO A 86 -1.38 -2.31 3.76
CA PRO A 86 -2.30 -3.43 3.99
C PRO A 86 -3.67 -3.26 3.32
N ILE A 87 -4.31 -2.09 3.48
CA ILE A 87 -5.63 -1.82 2.91
C ILE A 87 -5.57 -1.85 1.37
N GLY A 88 -4.56 -1.21 0.78
CA GLY A 88 -4.35 -1.24 -0.66
C GLY A 88 -4.12 -2.67 -1.18
N SER A 89 -3.40 -3.49 -0.41
CA SER A 89 -3.15 -4.90 -0.75
C SER A 89 -4.43 -5.74 -0.76
N ILE A 90 -5.30 -5.57 0.24
CA ILE A 90 -6.61 -6.24 0.32
C ILE A 90 -7.48 -5.86 -0.89
N MET A 91 -7.55 -4.57 -1.21
CA MET A 91 -8.33 -4.09 -2.36
C MET A 91 -7.79 -4.63 -3.69
N MET A 92 -6.46 -4.69 -3.85
CA MET A 92 -5.84 -5.29 -5.03
C MET A 92 -6.10 -6.81 -5.12
N ASP A 93 -6.06 -7.53 -3.99
CA ASP A 93 -6.33 -8.98 -3.93
C ASP A 93 -7.75 -9.28 -4.42
N GLN A 94 -8.73 -8.60 -3.83
CA GLN A 94 -10.14 -8.73 -4.17
C GLN A 94 -10.38 -8.42 -5.66
N TYR A 95 -9.73 -7.40 -6.20
CA TYR A 95 -9.91 -7.03 -7.61
C TYR A 95 -9.27 -8.05 -8.56
N LEU A 96 -8.03 -8.47 -8.30
CA LEU A 96 -7.26 -9.31 -9.21
C LEU A 96 -7.70 -10.78 -9.19
N HIS A 97 -8.11 -11.28 -8.03
CA HIS A 97 -8.51 -12.68 -7.85
C HIS A 97 -10.03 -12.88 -7.76
N GLY A 98 -10.80 -11.81 -7.64
CA GLY A 98 -12.27 -11.85 -7.48
C GLY A 98 -12.73 -12.30 -6.10
N LYS A 99 -11.81 -12.62 -5.19
CA LYS A 99 -12.04 -12.96 -3.79
C LYS A 99 -10.76 -12.70 -2.99
N LEU A 100 -10.89 -12.51 -1.69
CA LEU A 100 -9.76 -12.44 -0.78
C LEU A 100 -9.19 -13.83 -0.50
N SER A 101 -7.90 -13.92 -0.24
CA SER A 101 -7.33 -15.09 0.45
C SER A 101 -7.86 -15.18 1.89
N PRO A 102 -7.92 -16.37 2.52
CA PRO A 102 -8.39 -16.50 3.91
C PRO A 102 -7.64 -15.60 4.89
N GLU A 103 -6.34 -15.39 4.68
CA GLU A 103 -5.52 -14.51 5.51
C GLU A 103 -5.86 -13.02 5.30
N ASN A 104 -6.20 -12.63 4.06
CA ASN A 104 -6.63 -11.28 3.75
C ASN A 104 -8.08 -11.01 4.17
N GLU A 105 -8.95 -12.03 4.23
CA GLU A 105 -10.29 -11.91 4.83
C GLU A 105 -10.20 -11.54 6.31
N LEU A 106 -9.38 -12.27 7.08
CA LEU A 106 -9.15 -11.98 8.50
C LEU A 106 -8.58 -10.57 8.70
N ARG A 107 -7.65 -10.14 7.85
CA ARG A 107 -7.12 -8.77 7.90
C ARG A 107 -8.17 -7.73 7.52
N ALA A 108 -8.99 -8.00 6.52
CA ALA A 108 -10.06 -7.08 6.12
C ALA A 108 -11.08 -6.89 7.25
N GLU A 109 -11.42 -7.97 7.97
CA GLU A 109 -12.26 -7.92 9.16
C GLU A 109 -11.58 -7.16 10.31
N ASP A 110 -10.29 -7.38 10.56
CA ASP A 110 -9.55 -6.60 11.56
C ASP A 110 -9.55 -5.10 11.22
N PHE A 111 -9.23 -4.73 9.97
CA PHE A 111 -9.24 -3.32 9.54
C PHE A 111 -10.62 -2.69 9.54
N SER A 112 -11.69 -3.43 9.24
CA SER A 112 -13.06 -2.89 9.26
C SER A 112 -13.57 -2.60 10.68
N ASN A 113 -13.03 -3.32 11.67
CA ASN A 113 -13.36 -3.13 13.09
C ASN A 113 -12.43 -2.15 13.82
N ARG A 114 -11.35 -1.68 13.18
CA ARG A 114 -10.41 -0.72 13.78
C ARG A 114 -11.01 0.68 13.87
N VAL A 115 -10.81 1.31 15.02
CA VAL A 115 -11.08 2.74 15.24
C VAL A 115 -9.76 3.48 15.32
N ILE A 116 -9.59 4.51 14.50
CA ILE A 116 -8.41 5.38 14.53
C ILE A 116 -8.79 6.65 15.28
N TYR A 117 -8.17 6.83 16.43
CA TYR A 117 -8.40 8.00 17.28
C TYR A 117 -7.52 9.17 16.82
N TYR A 118 -8.10 10.37 16.90
CA TYR A 118 -7.45 11.63 16.49
C TYR A 118 -6.61 12.25 17.60
N ASN A 119 -6.77 11.78 18.84
CA ASN A 119 -6.09 12.35 20.01
C ASN A 119 -4.68 11.77 20.13
N ALA A 120 -3.70 12.63 20.38
CA ALA A 120 -2.27 12.27 20.47
C ALA A 120 -1.92 11.36 21.67
N GLU A 121 -2.86 11.13 22.60
CA GLU A 121 -2.68 10.24 23.74
C GLU A 121 -3.35 8.89 23.47
N GLU A 122 -2.54 7.87 23.19
CA GLU A 122 -2.96 6.48 23.38
C GLU A 122 -3.17 6.24 24.89
N ARG A 123 -4.40 5.94 25.30
CA ARG A 123 -4.70 5.30 26.59
C ARG A 123 -5.18 3.88 26.34
#